data_AF-A0AAV1JFM9-F1
#
_entry.id   AF-A0AAV1JFM9-F1
#
_cell.length_a   1.000
_cell.length_b   1.000
_cell.length_c   1.000
_cell.angle_alpha   90.00
_cell.angle_beta   90.00
_cell.angle_gamma   90.00
#
_symmetry.space_group_name_H-M   'P 1'
#
loop_
_entity.id
_entity.type
_entity.pdbx_description
1 polymer ?
#
loop_
_entity_poly.entity_id
_entity_poly.type
_entity_poly.pdbx_seq_one_letter_code
_entity_poly.pdbx_strand_id
1 'polypeptide(L)'
;MSLVLTKAALALKNAEENFQVVKFEAHKPKKKAILENQDKVEAGNVSEQKKDADLKRIRHEIVRFGMSGFDHTKKEEAKIALAVSLGAKPPKRPYVNYKELMAKRKEEKVKDQQEKQLMKSKTILQTVSKKKKGTKNDVGHFLSNYGKVQKKDLKQDSKKDKGNKKKKRSKMNI
;
A
#
# COMPACT_ATOMS: atom_id res chain seq x y z
N MET A 1 13.67 74.33 -50.10
CA MET A 1 13.57 73.82 -48.71
C MET A 1 13.60 72.30 -48.76
N SER A 2 14.56 71.63 -48.10
CA SER A 2 14.63 70.16 -48.09
C SER A 2 13.73 69.60 -46.98
N LEU A 3 12.85 68.65 -47.33
CA LEU A 3 11.97 67.97 -46.39
C LEU A 3 12.80 67.01 -45.52
N VAL A 4 12.96 67.34 -44.24
CA VAL A 4 13.63 66.45 -43.27
C VAL A 4 12.58 65.49 -42.70
N LEU A 5 12.74 64.20 -42.99
CA LEU A 5 11.83 63.17 -42.48
C LEU A 5 12.04 62.95 -40.98
N THR A 6 10.95 62.71 -40.26
CA THR A 6 10.98 62.43 -38.83
C THR A 6 11.47 61.00 -38.55
N LYS A 7 12.06 60.79 -37.37
CA LYS A 7 12.58 59.48 -36.94
C LYS A 7 11.51 58.38 -36.94
N ALA A 8 10.26 58.74 -36.64
CA ALA A 8 9.11 57.82 -36.71
C ALA A 8 8.81 57.36 -38.14
N ALA A 9 8.89 58.27 -39.13
CA ALA A 9 8.66 57.93 -40.53
C ALA A 9 9.75 56.99 -41.10
N LEU A 10 10.98 57.07 -40.58
CA LEU A 10 12.05 56.13 -40.91
C LEU A 10 11.82 54.75 -40.29
N ALA A 11 11.32 54.68 -39.05
CA ALA A 11 11.01 53.41 -38.39
C ALA A 11 9.88 52.63 -39.09
N LEU A 12 8.89 53.32 -39.66
CA LEU A 12 7.81 52.70 -40.43
C LEU A 12 8.28 52.07 -41.74
N LYS A 13 9.35 52.58 -42.36
CA LYS A 13 9.93 51.99 -43.57
C LYS A 13 10.60 50.64 -43.31
N ASN A 14 11.11 50.43 -42.09
CA ASN A 14 11.82 49.21 -41.69
C ASN A 14 10.89 48.24 -40.94
N ALA A 15 9.57 48.45 -40.99
CA ALA A 15 8.61 47.61 -40.29
C ALA A 15 8.59 46.16 -40.83
N GLU A 16 8.79 45.99 -42.14
CA GLU A 16 8.89 44.68 -42.79
C GLU A 16 10.17 43.93 -42.40
N GLU A 17 11.30 44.64 -42.23
CA GLU A 17 12.58 44.04 -41.83
C GLU A 17 12.58 43.54 -40.38
N ASN A 18 11.77 44.15 -39.51
CA ASN A 18 11.66 43.80 -38.09
C ASN A 18 10.50 42.82 -37.78
N PHE A 19 9.81 42.33 -38.80
CA PHE A 19 8.68 41.43 -38.61
C PHE A 19 9.15 39.97 -38.44
N GLN A 20 8.98 39.43 -37.23
CA GLN A 20 9.31 38.02 -36.94
C GLN A 20 8.05 37.23 -36.56
N VAL A 21 7.69 36.25 -37.39
CA VAL A 21 6.59 35.31 -37.09
C VAL A 21 7.17 34.10 -36.36
N VAL A 22 6.95 34.03 -35.05
CA VAL A 22 7.30 32.85 -34.26
C VAL A 22 6.09 31.92 -34.18
N LYS A 23 6.12 30.83 -34.94
CA LYS A 23 5.08 29.79 -34.90
C LYS A 23 5.46 28.74 -33.85
N PHE A 24 4.65 28.62 -32.80
CA PHE A 24 4.79 27.56 -31.80
C PHE A 24 3.87 26.39 -32.15
N GLU A 25 4.46 25.21 -32.42
CA GLU A 25 3.72 23.95 -32.46
C GLU A 25 3.89 23.22 -31.12
N ALA A 26 2.79 23.07 -30.39
CA ALA A 26 2.78 22.30 -29.16
C ALA A 26 2.82 20.80 -29.50
N HIS A 27 3.89 20.12 -29.08
CA HIS A 27 3.94 18.66 -29.17
C HIS A 27 2.89 18.03 -28.24
N LYS A 28 2.08 17.12 -28.79
CA LYS A 28 1.14 16.34 -27.99
C LYS A 28 1.93 15.56 -26.91
N PRO A 29 1.52 15.60 -25.63
CA PRO A 29 2.21 14.86 -24.60
C PRO A 29 2.18 13.37 -24.95
N LYS A 30 3.33 12.70 -24.90
CA LYS A 30 3.41 11.25 -25.05
C LYS A 30 2.49 10.64 -23.97
N LYS A 31 1.38 10.03 -24.38
CA LYS A 31 0.58 9.19 -23.49
C LYS A 31 1.55 8.14 -22.95
N LYS A 32 1.77 8.13 -21.63
CA LYS A 32 2.47 7.00 -21.00
C LYS A 32 1.64 5.78 -21.36
N ALA A 33 2.18 4.92 -22.23
CA ALA A 33 1.62 3.60 -22.42
C ALA A 33 1.55 3.00 -21.00
N ILE A 34 0.33 2.76 -20.54
CA ILE A 34 0.13 1.89 -19.39
C ILE A 34 0.69 0.57 -19.89
N LEU A 35 1.93 0.26 -19.48
CA LEU A 35 2.45 -1.08 -19.57
C LEU A 35 1.54 -1.90 -18.66
N GLU A 36 0.43 -2.36 -19.22
CA GLU A 36 -0.20 -3.57 -18.72
C GLU A 36 0.85 -4.64 -18.95
N ASN A 37 1.61 -4.92 -17.88
CA ASN A 37 2.49 -6.09 -17.84
C ASN A 37 1.56 -7.30 -17.98
N GLN A 38 1.31 -7.71 -19.22
CA GLN A 38 0.81 -9.03 -19.53
C GLN A 38 1.95 -9.99 -19.24
N ASP A 39 2.17 -10.27 -17.96
CA ASP A 39 2.98 -11.41 -17.52
C ASP A 39 2.21 -12.66 -17.99
N LYS A 40 2.51 -13.12 -19.21
CA LYS A 40 2.14 -14.47 -19.66
C LYS A 40 2.76 -15.44 -18.67
N VAL A 41 1.93 -16.04 -17.82
CA VAL A 41 2.32 -17.15 -16.95
C VAL A 41 2.54 -18.36 -17.86
N GLU A 42 3.76 -18.51 -18.36
CA GLU A 42 4.18 -19.77 -18.97
C GLU A 42 4.28 -20.82 -17.86
N ALA A 43 3.40 -21.82 -17.94
CA ALA A 43 3.37 -22.97 -17.05
C ALA A 43 4.56 -23.90 -17.37
N GLY A 44 5.76 -23.49 -17.00
CA GLY A 44 7.00 -24.24 -17.23
C GLY A 44 7.98 -24.04 -16.08
N ASN A 45 8.11 -25.05 -15.21
CA ASN A 45 9.16 -25.25 -14.20
C ASN A 45 9.76 -23.96 -13.61
N VAL A 46 8.94 -23.29 -12.81
CA VAL A 46 9.31 -22.08 -12.08
C VAL A 46 10.16 -22.49 -10.86
N SER A 47 11.46 -22.19 -10.90
CA SER A 47 12.39 -22.30 -9.75
C SER A 47 11.79 -21.65 -8.50
N GLU A 48 12.04 -22.17 -7.30
CA GLU A 48 11.43 -21.69 -6.04
C GLU A 48 11.54 -20.16 -5.85
N GLN A 49 12.67 -19.57 -6.27
CA GLN A 49 12.90 -18.12 -6.24
C GLN A 49 11.91 -17.30 -7.10
N LYS A 50 11.45 -17.86 -8.23
CA LYS A 50 10.47 -17.21 -9.10
C LYS A 50 9.05 -17.34 -8.50
N LYS A 51 8.73 -18.47 -7.85
CA LYS A 51 7.46 -18.63 -7.11
C LYS A 51 7.33 -17.61 -5.98
N ASP A 52 8.42 -17.37 -5.23
CA ASP A 52 8.43 -16.35 -4.17
C ASP A 52 8.29 -14.92 -4.71
N ALA A 53 8.92 -14.63 -5.85
CA ALA A 53 8.76 -13.34 -6.54
C ALA A 53 7.31 -13.13 -7.00
N ASP A 54 6.66 -14.16 -7.55
CA ASP A 54 5.26 -14.13 -7.97
C ASP A 54 4.32 -13.92 -6.78
N LEU A 55 4.52 -14.62 -5.66
CA LEU A 55 3.74 -14.42 -4.44
C LEU A 55 3.88 -13.01 -3.87
N LYS A 56 5.06 -12.40 -3.97
CA LYS A 56 5.27 -11.01 -3.55
C LYS A 56 4.51 -10.04 -4.45
N ARG A 57 4.53 -10.25 -5.77
CA ARG A 57 3.78 -9.44 -6.75
C ARG A 57 2.27 -9.55 -6.50
N ILE A 58 1.75 -10.77 -6.42
CA ILE A 58 0.35 -11.05 -6.08
C ILE A 58 -0.04 -10.37 -4.78
N ARG A 59 0.86 -10.37 -3.78
CA ARG A 59 0.60 -9.63 -2.54
C ARG A 59 0.37 -8.14 -2.79
N HIS A 60 1.25 -7.51 -3.55
CA HIS A 60 1.13 -6.08 -3.81
C HIS A 60 -0.15 -5.75 -4.59
N GLU A 61 -0.55 -6.62 -5.51
CA GLU A 61 -1.78 -6.49 -6.30
C GLU A 61 -3.04 -6.60 -5.44
N ILE A 62 -3.12 -7.59 -4.53
CA ILE A 62 -4.25 -7.74 -3.61
C ILE A 62 -4.40 -6.50 -2.73
N VAL A 63 -3.28 -5.95 -2.23
CA VAL A 63 -3.31 -4.71 -1.43
C VAL A 63 -3.81 -3.54 -2.26
N ARG A 64 -3.26 -3.36 -3.46
CA ARG A 64 -3.67 -2.29 -4.39
C ARG A 64 -5.16 -2.39 -4.73
N PHE A 65 -5.66 -3.60 -4.98
CA PHE A 65 -7.07 -3.87 -5.23
C PHE A 65 -7.94 -3.53 -4.01
N GLY A 66 -7.55 -3.98 -2.82
CA GLY A 66 -8.26 -3.67 -1.58
C GLY A 66 -8.34 -2.17 -1.28
N MET A 67 -7.30 -1.41 -1.62
CA MET A 67 -7.28 0.05 -1.49
C MET A 67 -8.17 0.78 -2.50
N SER A 68 -8.54 0.13 -3.61
CA SER A 68 -9.34 0.75 -4.67
C SER A 68 -10.76 1.06 -4.20
N GLY A 69 -11.32 0.21 -3.33
CA GLY A 69 -12.68 0.34 -2.80
C GLY A 69 -12.83 1.23 -1.56
N PHE A 70 -11.80 1.99 -1.18
CA PHE A 70 -11.84 2.87 -0.01
C PHE A 70 -12.35 4.28 -0.35
N ASP A 71 -13.01 4.89 0.64
CA ASP A 71 -13.32 6.32 0.67
C ASP A 71 -12.04 7.15 0.51
N HIS A 72 -12.17 8.38 -0.02
CA HIS A 72 -11.02 9.20 -0.40
C HIS A 72 -9.98 9.37 0.73
N THR A 73 -10.42 9.69 1.95
CA THR A 73 -9.54 9.87 3.12
C THR A 73 -8.82 8.59 3.51
N LYS A 74 -9.55 7.49 3.67
CA LYS A 74 -8.99 6.16 4.00
C LYS A 74 -8.05 5.65 2.90
N LYS A 75 -8.33 5.97 1.64
CA LYS A 75 -7.49 5.63 0.50
C LYS A 75 -6.15 6.34 0.55
N GLU A 76 -6.10 7.59 0.98
CA GLU A 76 -4.86 8.33 1.20
C GLU A 76 -4.05 7.77 2.36
N GLU A 77 -4.69 7.51 3.50
CA GLU A 77 -4.05 6.89 4.66
C GLU A 77 -3.44 5.52 4.31
N ALA A 78 -4.18 4.69 3.57
CA ALA A 78 -3.69 3.39 3.12
C ALA A 78 -2.52 3.50 2.14
N LYS A 79 -2.53 4.51 1.24
CA LYS A 79 -1.40 4.78 0.34
C LYS A 79 -0.16 5.22 1.10
N ILE A 80 -0.32 6.10 2.09
CA ILE A 80 0.77 6.55 2.95
C ILE A 80 1.35 5.36 3.72
N ALA A 81 0.50 4.54 4.33
CA ALA A 81 0.94 3.34 5.06
C ALA A 81 1.67 2.34 4.15
N LEU A 82 1.19 2.13 2.93
CA LEU A 82 1.86 1.29 1.93
C LEU A 82 3.24 1.88 1.56
N ALA A 83 3.32 3.17 1.27
CA ALA A 83 4.57 3.84 0.95
C ALA A 83 5.59 3.72 2.09
N VAL A 84 5.16 3.95 3.34
CA VAL A 84 6.01 3.78 4.53
C VAL A 84 6.48 2.34 4.68
N SER A 85 5.61 1.35 4.43
CA SER A 85 5.98 -0.06 4.46
C SER A 85 7.03 -0.45 3.41
N LEU A 86 7.06 0.27 2.27
CA LEU A 86 8.06 0.13 1.21
C LEU A 86 9.36 0.90 1.52
N GLY A 87 9.44 1.58 2.67
CA GLY A 87 10.60 2.33 3.12
C GLY A 87 10.54 3.84 2.83
N ALA A 88 9.41 4.37 2.37
CA ALA A 88 9.26 5.81 2.24
C ALA A 88 9.25 6.49 3.62
N LYS A 89 9.72 7.73 3.68
CA LYS A 89 9.72 8.53 4.90
C LYS A 89 8.26 8.88 5.29
N PRO A 90 7.85 8.67 6.56
CA PRO A 90 6.51 9.02 7.00
C PRO A 90 6.26 10.54 6.96
N PRO A 91 4.99 10.96 6.81
CA PRO A 91 4.64 12.38 6.77
C PRO A 91 5.00 13.08 8.08
N LYS A 92 5.33 14.37 7.98
CA LYS A 92 5.69 15.19 9.15
C LYS A 92 4.47 15.36 10.05
N ARG A 93 4.65 15.13 11.36
CA ARG A 93 3.60 15.34 12.37
C ARG A 93 3.33 16.84 12.52
N PRO A 94 2.08 17.24 12.83
CA PRO A 94 1.76 18.63 13.13
C PRO A 94 2.56 19.12 14.34
N TYR A 95 2.81 20.43 14.38
CA TYR A 95 3.42 21.05 15.55
C TYR A 95 2.41 21.07 16.69
N VAL A 96 2.83 20.63 17.87
CA VAL A 96 2.00 20.59 19.08
C VAL A 96 2.86 21.02 20.27
N ASN A 97 2.29 21.77 21.21
CA ASN A 97 2.98 22.16 22.43
C ASN A 97 3.42 20.91 23.22
N TYR A 98 4.65 20.93 23.75
CA TYR A 98 5.22 19.81 24.50
C TYR A 98 4.36 19.39 25.69
N LYS A 99 3.80 20.34 26.45
CA LYS A 99 2.97 20.03 27.64
C LYS A 99 1.69 19.28 27.24
N GLU A 100 1.05 19.70 26.16
CA GLU A 100 -0.14 19.04 25.61
C GLU A 100 0.18 17.65 25.04
N LEU A 101 1.30 17.53 24.32
CA LEU A 101 1.77 16.24 23.81
C LEU A 101 2.00 15.24 24.94
N MET A 102 2.60 15.69 26.05
CA MET A 102 2.83 14.85 27.23
C MET A 102 1.52 14.44 27.90
N ALA A 103 0.55 15.35 28.02
CA ALA A 103 -0.78 15.04 28.56
C ALA A 103 -1.49 13.97 27.72
N LYS A 104 -1.55 14.16 26.39
CA LYS A 104 -2.15 13.18 25.45
C LYS A 104 -1.50 11.79 25.57
N ARG A 105 -0.17 11.72 25.64
CA ARG A 105 0.55 10.45 25.82
C ARG A 105 0.26 9.77 27.16
N LYS A 106 0.02 10.54 28.23
CA LYS A 106 -0.37 9.97 29.54
C LYS A 106 -1.78 9.39 29.45
N GLU A 107 -2.72 10.13 28.86
CA GLU A 107 -4.10 9.66 28.67
C GLU A 107 -4.18 8.41 27.78
N GLU A 108 -3.45 8.39 26.66
CA GLU A 108 -3.36 7.21 25.78
C GLU A 108 -2.85 5.98 26.54
N LYS A 109 -1.79 6.13 27.36
CA LYS A 109 -1.26 5.03 28.18
C LYS A 109 -2.29 4.51 29.18
N VAL A 110 -3.05 5.40 29.81
CA VAL A 110 -4.11 5.02 30.77
C VAL A 110 -5.23 4.29 30.05
N LYS A 111 -5.70 4.80 28.90
CA LYS A 111 -6.73 4.15 28.07
C LYS A 111 -6.27 2.78 27.60
N ASP A 112 -5.04 2.64 27.10
CA ASP A 112 -4.45 1.36 26.71
C ASP A 112 -4.40 0.36 27.86
N GLN A 113 -4.08 0.82 29.08
CA GLN A 113 -4.06 -0.04 30.27
C GLN A 113 -5.46 -0.49 30.66
N GLN A 114 -6.44 0.42 30.65
CA GLN A 114 -7.84 0.12 30.92
C GLN A 114 -8.40 -0.86 29.89
N GLU A 115 -8.16 -0.63 28.59
CA GLU A 115 -8.59 -1.54 27.53
C GLU A 115 -7.97 -2.93 27.71
N LYS A 116 -6.67 -3.01 28.03
CA LYS A 116 -6.01 -4.28 28.33
C LYS A 116 -6.62 -4.98 29.55
N GLN A 117 -6.99 -4.24 30.59
CA GLN A 117 -7.65 -4.80 31.78
C GLN A 117 -9.06 -5.31 31.45
N LEU A 118 -9.86 -4.56 30.70
CA LEU A 118 -11.19 -4.96 30.23
C LEU A 118 -11.13 -6.18 29.31
N MET A 119 -10.12 -6.25 28.42
CA MET A 119 -9.91 -7.42 27.57
C MET A 119 -9.51 -8.63 28.41
N LYS A 120 -8.66 -8.47 29.43
CA LYS A 120 -8.31 -9.56 30.36
C LYS A 120 -9.52 -10.05 31.14
N SER A 121 -10.37 -9.15 31.66
CA SER A 121 -11.56 -9.54 32.42
C SER A 121 -12.60 -10.26 31.54
N LYS A 122 -12.76 -9.84 30.28
CA LYS A 122 -13.60 -10.54 29.29
C LYS A 122 -13.05 -11.89 28.84
N THR A 123 -11.75 -12.15 29.03
CA THR A 123 -11.08 -13.39 28.59
C THR A 123 -10.85 -14.40 29.72
N ILE A 124 -11.44 -14.19 30.91
CA ILE A 124 -11.28 -15.07 32.09
C ILE A 124 -11.69 -16.54 31.80
N LEU A 125 -12.49 -16.79 30.76
CA LEU A 125 -12.87 -18.15 30.33
C LEU A 125 -11.89 -18.87 29.36
N GLN A 126 -10.71 -18.31 29.04
CA GLN A 126 -9.72 -18.99 28.19
C GLN A 126 -8.34 -19.07 28.83
N THR A 127 -8.21 -20.02 29.74
CA THR A 127 -6.98 -20.45 30.40
C THR A 127 -6.01 -21.17 29.45
N VAL A 128 -5.35 -20.46 28.51
CA VAL A 128 -4.00 -20.83 28.06
C VAL A 128 -3.24 -19.57 27.64
N SER A 129 -2.30 -19.17 28.47
CA SER A 129 -1.39 -18.03 28.33
C SER A 129 -0.58 -18.07 27.03
N LYS A 130 -1.06 -17.42 25.97
CA LYS A 130 -0.22 -17.02 24.84
C LYS A 130 0.12 -15.54 24.99
N LYS A 131 1.37 -15.24 25.35
CA LYS A 131 1.91 -13.88 25.27
C LYS A 131 1.71 -13.35 23.84
N LYS A 132 0.72 -12.48 23.63
CA LYS A 132 0.60 -11.74 22.38
C LYS A 132 1.74 -10.72 22.34
N LYS A 133 2.71 -10.96 21.45
CA LYS A 133 3.77 -10.01 21.12
C LYS A 133 3.08 -8.74 20.61
N GLY A 134 3.20 -7.63 21.32
CA GLY A 134 2.60 -6.35 20.92
C GLY A 134 3.12 -5.99 19.53
N THR A 135 2.23 -5.93 18.55
CA THR A 135 2.57 -5.53 17.18
C THR A 135 2.80 -4.02 17.18
N LYS A 136 4.07 -3.61 17.29
CA LYS A 136 4.52 -2.23 17.05
C LYS A 136 4.55 -1.95 15.53
N ASN A 137 3.43 -2.19 14.85
CA ASN A 137 3.35 -1.94 13.43
C ASN A 137 2.81 -0.51 13.25
N ASP A 138 3.70 0.45 13.00
CA ASP A 138 3.40 1.85 12.67
C ASP A 138 2.70 2.02 11.30
N VAL A 139 2.48 0.93 10.58
CA VAL A 139 1.70 0.89 9.34
C VAL A 139 0.24 0.67 9.71
N GLY A 140 -0.61 1.63 9.34
CA GLY A 140 -2.03 1.70 9.71
C GLY A 140 -2.77 0.36 9.70
N HIS A 141 -3.78 0.26 10.58
CA HIS A 141 -4.53 -0.95 10.94
C HIS A 141 -4.84 -1.91 9.76
N PHE A 142 -5.10 -1.38 8.56
CA PHE A 142 -5.41 -2.16 7.36
C PHE A 142 -4.35 -3.19 6.96
N LEU A 143 -3.05 -2.84 7.03
CA LEU A 143 -1.96 -3.75 6.63
C LEU A 143 -1.51 -4.69 7.77
N SER A 144 -2.00 -4.51 9.00
CA SER A 144 -1.55 -5.28 10.17
C SER A 144 -1.93 -6.76 10.09
N ASN A 145 -3.04 -7.09 9.45
CA ASN A 145 -3.51 -8.47 9.29
C ASN A 145 -3.03 -9.11 7.98
N TYR A 146 -2.40 -8.34 7.11
CA TYR A 146 -2.04 -8.77 5.78
C TYR A 146 -0.91 -9.80 5.79
N GLY A 147 -1.09 -10.91 5.06
CA GLY A 147 -0.08 -11.97 4.93
C GLY A 147 0.20 -12.81 6.18
N LYS A 148 -0.58 -12.66 7.26
CA LYS A 148 -0.45 -13.47 8.49
C LYS A 148 -1.40 -14.67 8.45
N VAL A 149 -0.87 -15.87 8.26
CA VAL A 149 -1.63 -17.13 8.41
C VAL A 149 -1.86 -17.40 9.90
N GLN A 150 -3.11 -17.59 10.32
CA GLN A 150 -3.40 -17.92 11.71
C GLN A 150 -3.19 -19.43 11.94
N LYS A 151 -2.70 -19.81 13.12
CA LYS A 151 -2.46 -21.23 13.47
C LYS A 151 -3.71 -22.13 13.39
N LYS A 152 -4.90 -21.53 13.33
CA LYS A 152 -6.17 -22.25 13.15
C LYS A 152 -6.37 -22.70 11.70
N ASP A 153 -5.83 -21.96 10.73
CA ASP A 153 -5.99 -22.21 9.29
C ASP A 153 -5.11 -23.41 8.88
N LEU A 154 -3.91 -23.52 9.44
CA LEU A 154 -2.98 -24.65 9.23
C LEU A 154 -3.48 -26.01 9.76
N LYS A 155 -4.49 -26.02 10.65
CA LYS A 155 -4.97 -27.27 11.27
C LYS A 155 -6.04 -28.01 10.45
N GLN A 156 -6.69 -27.33 9.51
CA GLN A 156 -7.79 -27.95 8.75
C GLN A 156 -7.31 -29.01 7.74
N ASP A 157 -6.13 -28.82 7.16
CA ASP A 157 -5.62 -29.73 6.11
C ASP A 157 -5.20 -31.08 6.68
N SER A 158 -4.61 -31.11 7.88
CA SER A 158 -4.16 -32.36 8.53
C SER A 158 -5.28 -33.33 8.98
N LYS A 159 -6.54 -32.87 9.01
CA LYS A 159 -7.70 -33.71 9.40
C LYS A 159 -8.39 -34.37 8.20
N LYS A 160 -8.30 -33.81 6.99
CA LYS A 160 -8.93 -34.39 5.79
C LYS A 160 -8.22 -35.67 5.31
N ASP A 161 -6.90 -35.78 5.50
CA ASP A 161 -6.14 -36.95 5.03
C ASP A 161 -6.20 -38.20 5.93
N LYS A 162 -6.70 -38.10 7.17
CA LYS A 162 -6.72 -39.23 8.11
C LYS A 162 -8.01 -40.08 8.06
N GLY A 163 -8.97 -39.75 7.19
CA GLY A 163 -10.30 -40.37 7.15
C GLY A 163 -10.40 -41.75 6.47
N ASN A 164 -9.45 -42.16 5.62
CA ASN A 164 -9.69 -43.29 4.69
C ASN A 164 -8.78 -44.53 4.84
N LYS A 165 -8.12 -44.76 5.99
CA LYS A 165 -7.18 -45.89 6.17
C LYS A 165 -7.56 -46.96 7.19
N LYS A 166 -8.85 -47.18 7.49
CA LYS A 166 -9.28 -48.34 8.29
C LYS A 166 -10.59 -48.95 7.77
N LYS A 167 -10.48 -49.89 6.83
CA LYS A 167 -11.40 -51.04 6.67
C LYS A 167 -10.80 -51.99 5.62
N LYS A 168 -10.04 -52.98 6.08
CA LYS A 168 -9.88 -54.34 5.50
C LYS A 168 -8.92 -55.12 6.40
N ARG A 169 -9.47 -55.77 7.43
CA ARG A 169 -8.92 -57.03 7.96
C ARG A 169 -10.07 -58.01 7.95
N SER A 170 -10.08 -58.86 6.92
CA SER A 170 -10.91 -60.06 6.83
C SER A 170 -10.57 -60.98 8.00
N LYS A 171 -11.57 -61.39 8.78
CA LYS A 171 -11.44 -62.55 9.66
C LYS A 171 -11.88 -63.76 8.85
N MET A 172 -10.93 -64.64 8.54
CA MET A 172 -11.19 -66.04 8.25
C MET A 172 -11.59 -66.71 9.57
N ASN A 173 -12.71 -67.43 9.57
CA ASN A 173 -13.01 -68.40 10.62
C ASN A 173 -12.93 -69.80 9.98
N ILE A 174 -12.26 -70.69 10.71
CA ILE A 174 -12.21 -72.14 10.59
C ILE A 174 -13.56 -72.72 11.00
#